data_AF-A0A8J8DV15-F1
#
_entry.id   AF-A0A8J8DV15-F1
#
_cell.length_a   1.000
_cell.length_b   1.000
_cell.length_c   1.000
_cell.angle_alpha   90.00
_cell.angle_beta   90.00
_cell.angle_gamma   90.00
#
_symmetry.space_group_name_H-M   'P 1'
#
loop_
_entity.id
_entity.type
_entity.pdbx_description
1 polymer ?
#
loop_
_entity_poly.entity_id
_entity_poly.type
_entity_poly.pdbx_seq_one_letter_code
_entity_poly.pdbx_strand_id
1 'polypeptide(L)'
;MWRNMAGKLAVSIAISALLSFLAWILLQLNHFLGVLLFISAVIIPPAVFRDYYSKRPLRLAPFLIISLVLMVILTPPPVTGPNVEFGLHFATGCWKPEENPWPLNGSADVAYSCYYLTESGVIHVSGMAWEKTWVRLPITGRVVVLDVPTEEADSAYLAAVERAEKSGYEPVAGNQTPRATLLRKGRRCVYIAERDVLGEGVAVVSARGNCEAVEEFARIRSG
;
A
#
# COMPACT_ATOMS: atom_id res chain seq x y z
N MET A 1 -25.66 -37.48 18.81
CA MET A 1 -26.27 -36.12 18.93
C MET A 1 -25.26 -34.96 19.00
N TRP A 2 -23.96 -35.20 19.28
CA TRP A 2 -22.93 -34.14 19.36
C TRP A 2 -22.42 -33.59 18.00
N ARG A 3 -22.49 -34.36 16.91
CA ARG A 3 -22.07 -33.92 15.57
C ARG A 3 -22.86 -32.71 15.03
N ASN A 4 -24.17 -32.62 15.32
CA ASN A 4 -25.00 -31.46 14.93
C ASN A 4 -24.74 -30.20 15.79
N MET A 5 -24.07 -30.34 16.94
CA MET A 5 -23.82 -29.24 17.88
C MET A 5 -22.58 -28.43 17.52
N ALA A 6 -21.47 -29.09 17.18
CA ALA A 6 -20.26 -28.43 16.70
C ALA A 6 -20.50 -27.73 15.35
N GLY A 7 -21.31 -28.34 14.48
CA GLY A 7 -21.62 -27.80 13.16
C GLY A 7 -22.30 -26.44 13.19
N LYS A 8 -23.31 -26.22 14.05
CA LYS A 8 -24.03 -24.93 14.10
C LYS A 8 -23.17 -23.79 14.64
N LEU A 9 -22.33 -24.05 15.64
CA LEU A 9 -21.36 -23.07 16.14
C LEU A 9 -20.31 -22.76 15.07
N ALA A 10 -19.75 -23.78 14.42
CA ALA A 10 -18.76 -23.62 13.36
C ALA A 10 -19.31 -22.83 12.16
N VAL A 11 -20.56 -23.10 11.75
CA VAL A 11 -21.23 -22.35 10.68
C VAL A 11 -21.49 -20.90 11.08
N SER A 12 -21.93 -20.64 12.33
CA SER A 12 -22.08 -19.27 12.83
C SER A 12 -20.75 -18.49 12.81
N ILE A 13 -19.65 -19.15 13.18
CA ILE A 13 -18.30 -18.57 13.14
C ILE A 13 -17.87 -18.32 11.69
N ALA A 14 -18.09 -19.28 10.78
CA ALA A 14 -17.73 -19.13 9.37
C ALA A 14 -18.47 -17.98 8.68
N ILE A 15 -19.78 -17.83 8.95
CA ILE A 15 -20.58 -16.72 8.42
C ILE A 15 -20.08 -15.38 8.97
N SER A 16 -19.78 -15.30 10.28
CA SER A 16 -19.24 -14.08 10.89
C SER A 16 -17.88 -13.71 10.28
N ALA A 17 -16.97 -14.67 10.14
CA ALA A 17 -15.66 -14.45 9.53
C ALA A 17 -15.77 -13.97 8.06
N LEU A 18 -16.66 -14.58 7.27
CA LEU A 18 -16.90 -14.18 5.89
C LEU A 18 -17.47 -12.75 5.79
N LEU A 19 -18.47 -12.44 6.61
CA LEU A 19 -19.08 -11.10 6.64
C LEU A 19 -18.09 -10.04 7.12
N SER A 20 -17.26 -10.33 8.12
CA SER A 20 -16.21 -9.42 8.58
C SER A 20 -15.13 -9.18 7.53
N PHE A 21 -14.73 -10.22 6.79
CA PHE A 21 -13.79 -10.07 5.69
C PHE A 21 -14.34 -9.17 4.56
N LEU A 22 -15.60 -9.39 4.16
CA LEU A 22 -16.28 -8.55 3.18
C LEU A 22 -16.51 -7.12 3.69
N ALA A 23 -16.86 -6.96 4.97
CA ALA A 23 -17.03 -5.66 5.62
C ALA A 23 -15.75 -4.85 5.54
N TRP A 24 -14.59 -5.49 5.74
CA TRP A 24 -13.30 -4.83 5.65
C TRP A 24 -12.98 -4.36 4.23
N ILE A 25 -13.17 -5.21 3.22
CA ILE A 25 -12.97 -4.82 1.81
C ILE A 25 -13.87 -3.62 1.47
N LEU A 26 -15.12 -3.64 1.92
CA LEU A 26 -16.06 -2.54 1.67
C LEU A 26 -15.75 -1.29 2.48
N LEU A 27 -15.15 -1.40 3.67
CA LEU A 27 -14.71 -0.25 4.45
C LEU A 27 -13.63 0.56 3.72
N GLN A 28 -12.81 -0.09 2.89
CA GLN A 28 -11.84 0.56 2.01
C GLN A 28 -12.50 1.31 0.83
N LEU A 29 -13.62 0.80 0.33
CA LEU A 29 -14.34 1.40 -0.82
C LEU A 29 -15.35 2.47 -0.38
N ASN A 30 -15.97 2.27 0.79
CA ASN A 30 -17.00 3.13 1.37
C ASN A 30 -17.09 2.88 2.88
N HIS A 31 -16.61 3.85 3.66
CA HIS A 31 -16.57 3.76 5.12
C HIS A 31 -17.93 3.42 5.75
N PHE A 32 -19.02 4.03 5.29
CA PHE A 32 -20.36 3.81 5.84
C PHE A 32 -20.86 2.38 5.59
N LEU A 33 -20.68 1.86 4.37
CA LEU A 33 -21.08 0.51 4.01
C LEU A 33 -20.27 -0.55 4.78
N GLY A 34 -18.97 -0.32 4.95
CA GLY A 34 -18.09 -1.18 5.71
C GLY A 34 -18.48 -1.29 7.18
N VAL A 35 -18.75 -0.16 7.84
CA VAL A 35 -19.19 -0.13 9.25
C VAL A 35 -20.51 -0.87 9.45
N LEU A 36 -21.46 -0.68 8.53
CA LEU A 36 -22.77 -1.34 8.60
C LEU A 36 -22.64 -2.87 8.46
N LEU A 37 -21.76 -3.34 7.59
CA LEU A 37 -21.47 -4.77 7.44
C LEU A 37 -20.73 -5.35 8.65
N PHE A 38 -19.83 -4.60 9.30
CA PHE A 38 -19.18 -5.02 10.53
C PHE A 38 -20.17 -5.30 11.66
N ILE A 39 -21.11 -4.37 11.86
CA ILE A 39 -22.19 -4.53 12.84
C ILE A 39 -23.04 -5.76 12.47
N SER A 40 -23.34 -5.95 11.19
CA SER A 40 -24.12 -7.09 10.71
C SER A 40 -23.42 -8.44 10.92
N ALA A 41 -22.09 -8.51 10.81
CA ALA A 41 -21.31 -9.74 11.02
C ALA A 41 -21.39 -10.28 12.45
N VAL A 42 -21.70 -9.42 13.42
CA VAL A 42 -21.88 -9.77 14.83
C VAL A 42 -23.34 -10.06 15.15
N ILE A 43 -24.29 -9.34 14.55
CA ILE A 43 -25.73 -9.43 14.86
C ILE A 43 -26.45 -10.53 14.07
N ILE A 44 -26.13 -10.72 12.78
CA ILE A 44 -26.82 -11.66 11.89
C ILE A 44 -26.67 -13.12 12.36
N PRO A 45 -25.48 -13.63 12.73
CA PRO A 45 -25.36 -15.04 13.10
C PRO A 45 -26.17 -15.41 14.36
N PRO A 46 -26.16 -14.62 15.46
CA PRO A 46 -27.07 -14.85 16.58
C PRO A 46 -28.56 -14.75 16.22
N ALA A 47 -28.94 -13.86 15.30
CA ALA A 47 -30.32 -13.69 14.86
C ALA A 47 -30.81 -14.86 13.99
N VAL A 48 -29.98 -15.34 13.06
CA VAL A 48 -30.28 -16.50 12.19
C VAL A 48 -30.34 -17.79 13.01
N PHE A 49 -29.49 -17.94 14.02
CA PHE A 49 -29.50 -19.08 14.94
C PHE A 49 -30.19 -18.76 16.27
N ARG A 50 -31.22 -17.90 16.25
CA ARG A 50 -31.93 -17.42 17.46
C ARG A 50 -32.39 -18.56 18.36
N ASP A 51 -32.95 -19.63 17.80
CA ASP A 51 -33.44 -20.79 18.56
C ASP A 51 -32.33 -21.57 19.28
N TYR A 52 -31.10 -21.51 18.77
CA TYR A 52 -29.94 -22.15 19.39
C TYR A 52 -29.41 -21.32 20.56
N TYR A 53 -29.26 -20.01 20.35
CA TYR A 53 -28.74 -19.10 21.37
C TYR A 53 -29.76 -18.75 22.46
N SER A 54 -31.06 -18.71 22.16
CA SER A 54 -32.12 -18.50 23.15
C SER A 54 -32.18 -19.62 24.18
N LYS A 55 -31.96 -20.86 23.75
CA LYS A 55 -31.90 -22.04 24.63
C LYS A 55 -30.57 -22.16 25.38
N ARG A 56 -29.52 -21.45 24.94
CA ARG A 56 -28.15 -21.58 25.44
C ARG A 56 -27.41 -20.24 25.45
N PRO A 57 -27.82 -19.28 26.30
CA PRO A 57 -27.23 -17.94 26.32
C PRO A 57 -25.73 -17.95 26.65
N LEU A 58 -25.27 -18.89 27.47
CA LEU A 58 -23.84 -19.07 27.80
C LEU A 58 -22.94 -19.40 26.60
N ARG A 59 -23.51 -19.86 25.47
CA ARG A 59 -22.74 -20.13 24.23
C ARG A 59 -22.54 -18.89 23.36
N LEU A 60 -23.16 -17.76 23.71
CA LEU A 60 -22.97 -16.49 23.02
C LEU A 60 -21.58 -15.91 23.30
N ALA A 61 -21.10 -16.01 24.54
CA ALA A 61 -19.77 -15.54 24.95
C ALA A 61 -18.62 -16.17 24.15
N PRO A 62 -18.50 -17.51 24.03
CA PRO A 62 -17.44 -18.11 23.22
C PRO A 62 -17.59 -17.79 21.72
N PHE A 63 -18.82 -17.62 21.21
CA PHE A 63 -19.02 -17.17 19.83
C PHE A 63 -18.46 -15.75 19.62
N LEU A 64 -18.76 -14.81 20.51
CA LEU A 64 -18.25 -13.43 20.42
C LEU A 64 -16.73 -13.39 20.54
N ILE A 65 -16.14 -14.14 21.48
CA ILE A 65 -14.68 -14.20 21.65
C ILE A 65 -14.00 -14.77 20.41
N ILE A 66 -14.48 -15.92 19.89
CA ILE A 66 -13.88 -16.54 18.69
C ILE A 66 -14.05 -15.64 17.47
N SER A 67 -15.21 -15.01 17.31
CA SER A 67 -15.46 -14.09 16.20
C SER A 67 -14.55 -12.87 16.26
N LEU A 68 -14.34 -12.29 17.45
CA LEU A 68 -13.41 -11.17 17.65
C LEU A 68 -11.95 -11.57 17.35
N VAL A 69 -11.51 -12.73 17.84
CA VAL A 69 -10.15 -13.23 17.56
C VAL A 69 -9.95 -13.49 16.07
N LEU A 70 -10.94 -14.10 15.40
CA LEU A 70 -10.88 -14.31 13.96
C LEU A 70 -10.92 -12.99 13.19
N MET A 71 -11.68 -11.99 13.63
CA MET A 71 -11.63 -10.65 13.03
C MET A 71 -10.22 -10.10 13.08
N VAL A 72 -9.54 -10.16 14.24
CA VAL A 72 -8.18 -9.66 14.40
C VAL A 72 -7.17 -10.42 13.53
N ILE A 73 -7.26 -11.76 13.47
CA ILE A 73 -6.34 -12.59 12.66
C ILE A 73 -6.59 -12.42 11.16
N LEU A 74 -7.85 -12.31 10.75
CA LEU A 74 -8.25 -12.17 9.36
C LEU A 74 -8.27 -10.71 8.89
N THR A 75 -7.91 -9.75 9.75
CA THR A 75 -7.73 -8.36 9.33
C THR A 75 -6.67 -8.35 8.22
N PRO A 76 -7.03 -7.95 6.99
CA PRO A 76 -6.03 -7.68 5.98
C PRO A 76 -5.05 -6.64 6.54
N PRO A 77 -3.76 -6.66 6.13
CA PRO A 77 -2.85 -5.59 6.49
C PRO A 77 -3.52 -4.25 6.16
N PRO A 78 -3.46 -3.27 7.07
CA PRO A 78 -4.14 -1.99 6.86
C PRO A 78 -3.70 -1.42 5.51
N VAL A 79 -4.67 -1.16 4.64
CA VAL A 79 -4.46 -0.50 3.34
C VAL A 79 -4.15 1.00 3.52
N THR A 80 -4.01 1.44 4.78
CA THR A 80 -3.75 2.81 5.21
C THR A 80 -2.34 2.94 5.79
N GLY A 81 -1.35 2.28 5.18
CA GLY A 81 0.04 2.61 5.46
C GLY A 81 0.34 4.02 4.92
N PRO A 82 1.27 4.78 5.54
CA PRO A 82 1.67 6.10 5.03
C PRO A 82 2.07 6.07 3.55
N ASN A 83 2.67 4.98 3.08
CA ASN A 83 3.00 4.76 1.67
C ASN A 83 1.78 4.64 0.74
N VAL A 84 0.63 4.16 1.21
CA VAL A 84 -0.61 4.07 0.40
C VAL A 84 -1.33 5.41 0.40
N GLU A 85 -1.41 6.07 1.55
CA GLU A 85 -2.01 7.40 1.71
C GLU A 85 -1.31 8.43 0.82
N PHE A 86 0.02 8.42 0.82
CA PHE A 86 0.83 9.27 -0.07
C PHE A 86 0.85 8.77 -1.52
N GLY A 87 0.28 7.60 -1.81
CA GLY A 87 0.29 6.97 -3.12
C GLY A 87 1.63 6.39 -3.59
N LEU A 88 2.68 6.45 -2.76
CA LEU A 88 4.01 5.89 -3.03
C LEU A 88 3.99 4.38 -3.30
N HIS A 89 3.07 3.63 -2.66
CA HIS A 89 2.86 2.22 -2.93
C HIS A 89 2.48 1.95 -4.38
N PHE A 90 1.69 2.83 -5.00
CA PHE A 90 1.29 2.66 -6.39
C PHE A 90 2.43 2.96 -7.37
N ALA A 91 3.46 3.69 -6.95
CA ALA A 91 4.66 3.91 -7.76
C ALA A 91 5.71 2.79 -7.55
N THR A 92 5.86 2.28 -6.32
CA THR A 92 6.96 1.38 -5.92
C THR A 92 6.54 -0.09 -5.72
N GLY A 93 5.28 -0.35 -5.39
CA GLY A 93 4.79 -1.66 -4.93
C GLY A 93 5.22 -2.04 -3.51
N CYS A 94 5.95 -1.17 -2.82
CA CYS A 94 6.56 -1.50 -1.54
C CYS A 94 5.63 -1.23 -0.35
N TRP A 95 5.80 -2.02 0.71
CA TRP A 95 4.98 -1.99 1.94
C TRP A 95 5.77 -1.73 3.22
N LYS A 96 7.10 -1.79 3.16
CA LYS A 96 7.96 -1.66 4.34
C LYS A 96 8.71 -0.34 4.32
N PRO A 97 8.78 0.37 5.47
CA PRO A 97 9.63 1.54 5.61
C PRO A 97 11.09 1.13 5.41
N GLU A 98 11.86 2.03 4.84
CA GLU A 98 13.21 1.76 4.34
C GLU A 98 14.31 1.96 5.41
N GLU A 99 15.27 1.04 5.47
CA GLU A 99 16.51 1.22 6.27
C GLU A 99 17.64 1.89 5.46
N ASN A 100 17.64 1.79 4.11
CA ASN A 100 18.64 2.43 3.25
C ASN A 100 18.11 2.73 1.81
N PRO A 101 17.69 3.97 1.52
CA PRO A 101 17.06 4.39 0.27
C PRO A 101 17.98 4.65 -0.91
N TRP A 102 19.25 4.24 -0.82
CA TRP A 102 20.22 4.48 -1.87
C TRP A 102 19.71 4.08 -3.28
N PRO A 103 19.86 4.95 -4.30
CA PRO A 103 20.65 6.20 -4.32
C PRO A 103 19.91 7.42 -3.74
N LEU A 104 18.64 7.30 -3.40
CA LEU A 104 17.87 8.39 -2.81
C LEU A 104 18.47 8.79 -1.46
N ASN A 105 18.38 10.09 -1.15
CA ASN A 105 18.91 10.67 0.07
C ASN A 105 18.07 11.89 0.47
N GLY A 106 18.01 12.15 1.77
CA GLY A 106 17.37 13.36 2.30
C GLY A 106 16.15 13.04 3.15
N SER A 107 15.43 14.10 3.52
CA SER A 107 14.17 14.03 4.25
C SER A 107 13.01 13.97 3.26
N ALA A 108 12.17 12.96 3.43
CA ALA A 108 10.88 12.84 2.78
C ALA A 108 9.82 12.56 3.86
N ASP A 109 8.57 12.87 3.58
CA ASP A 109 7.48 12.58 4.51
C ASP A 109 7.30 11.07 4.68
N VAL A 110 7.49 10.32 3.60
CA VAL A 110 7.53 8.85 3.61
C VAL A 110 8.65 8.30 2.73
N ALA A 111 9.34 7.25 3.22
CA ALA A 111 10.37 6.53 2.47
C ALA A 111 10.22 5.01 2.65
N TYR A 112 10.07 4.29 1.55
CA TYR A 112 9.71 2.86 1.54
C TYR A 112 10.53 2.10 0.50
N SER A 113 10.89 0.85 0.83
CA SER A 113 11.53 -0.05 -0.12
C SER A 113 11.18 -1.52 0.08
N CYS A 114 11.52 -2.28 -0.96
CA CYS A 114 11.27 -3.70 -1.03
C CYS A 114 12.11 -4.34 -2.13
N TYR A 115 12.20 -5.66 -2.07
CA TYR A 115 12.61 -6.46 -3.22
C TYR A 115 11.38 -6.74 -4.08
N TYR A 116 11.50 -6.47 -5.38
CA TYR A 116 10.46 -6.68 -6.37
C TYR A 116 10.91 -7.79 -7.33
N LEU A 117 10.03 -8.74 -7.59
CA LEU A 117 10.28 -9.84 -8.52
C LEU A 117 9.71 -9.46 -9.89
N THR A 118 10.57 -9.45 -10.90
CA THR A 118 10.25 -9.30 -12.32
C THR A 118 10.41 -10.64 -13.02
N GLU A 119 9.95 -10.77 -14.26
CA GLU A 119 10.21 -11.98 -15.06
C GLU A 119 11.71 -12.18 -15.29
N SER A 120 12.46 -11.07 -15.40
CA SER A 120 13.90 -11.04 -15.65
C SER A 120 14.77 -11.12 -14.39
N GLY A 121 14.17 -11.22 -13.20
CA GLY A 121 14.88 -11.40 -11.92
C GLY A 121 14.42 -10.49 -10.78
N VAL A 122 15.23 -10.41 -9.72
CA VAL A 122 14.92 -9.61 -8.52
C VAL A 122 15.62 -8.26 -8.58
N ILE A 123 14.86 -7.20 -8.32
CA ILE A 123 15.36 -5.82 -8.19
C ILE A 123 15.03 -5.28 -6.80
N HIS A 124 15.79 -4.28 -6.37
CA HIS A 124 15.48 -3.49 -5.18
C HIS A 124 14.80 -2.20 -5.63
N VAL A 125 13.61 -1.93 -5.12
CA VAL A 125 12.83 -0.73 -5.41
C VAL A 125 12.76 0.10 -4.13
N SER A 126 13.06 1.37 -4.26
CA SER A 126 13.01 2.38 -3.19
C SER A 126 12.21 3.58 -3.67
N GLY A 127 11.59 4.30 -2.76
CA GLY A 127 10.92 5.54 -3.11
C GLY A 127 10.79 6.48 -1.93
N MET A 128 10.84 7.77 -2.24
CA MET A 128 10.60 8.90 -1.33
C MET A 128 9.41 9.70 -1.86
N ALA A 129 8.51 10.13 -0.99
CA ALA A 129 7.39 10.99 -1.37
C ALA A 129 7.17 12.14 -0.39
N TRP A 130 6.64 13.23 -0.92
CA TRP A 130 6.27 14.45 -0.21
C TRP A 130 4.80 14.79 -0.46
N GLU A 131 4.12 15.28 0.58
CA GLU A 131 2.71 15.66 0.52
C GLU A 131 2.53 17.01 -0.19
N LYS A 132 1.47 17.15 -1.00
CA LYS A 132 1.04 18.49 -1.43
C LYS A 132 0.28 19.15 -0.30
N THR A 133 0.57 20.43 -0.05
CA THR A 133 -0.24 21.22 0.86
C THR A 133 -1.45 21.75 0.10
N TRP A 134 -2.67 21.49 0.58
CA TRP A 134 -3.90 21.99 -0.03
C TRP A 134 -4.88 22.54 1.00
N VAL A 135 -5.75 23.44 0.55
CA VAL A 135 -6.85 23.98 1.35
C VAL A 135 -8.15 23.83 0.60
N ARG A 136 -9.17 23.33 1.30
CA ARG A 136 -10.53 23.33 0.80
C ARG A 136 -11.18 24.67 1.11
N LEU A 137 -11.54 25.41 0.06
CA LEU A 137 -12.21 26.69 0.22
C LEU A 137 -13.61 26.48 0.85
N PRO A 138 -13.90 27.13 1.99
CA PRO A 138 -15.10 26.84 2.78
C PRO A 138 -16.41 27.21 2.07
N ILE A 139 -16.37 28.11 1.08
CA ILE A 139 -17.57 28.65 0.42
C ILE A 139 -17.90 27.89 -0.88
N THR A 140 -16.88 27.46 -1.63
CA THR A 140 -17.06 26.84 -2.94
C THR A 140 -16.79 25.33 -2.92
N GLY A 141 -16.25 24.81 -1.82
CA GLY A 141 -15.82 23.42 -1.70
C GLY A 141 -14.66 23.05 -2.62
N ARG A 142 -14.13 24.00 -3.41
CA ARG A 142 -13.00 23.80 -4.32
C ARG A 142 -11.72 23.58 -3.52
N VAL A 143 -10.93 22.60 -3.94
CA VAL A 143 -9.59 22.35 -3.41
C VAL A 143 -8.61 23.23 -4.18
N VAL A 144 -7.78 23.98 -3.45
CA VAL A 144 -6.67 24.75 -4.00
C VAL A 144 -5.40 24.15 -3.44
N VAL A 145 -4.50 23.74 -4.33
CA VAL A 145 -3.15 23.32 -3.97
C VAL A 145 -2.36 24.58 -3.65
N LEU A 146 -1.90 24.69 -2.40
CA LEU A 146 -1.10 25.82 -1.93
C LEU A 146 0.36 25.65 -2.31
N ASP A 147 0.87 24.42 -2.22
CA ASP A 147 2.26 24.12 -2.46
C ASP A 147 2.42 22.71 -3.04
N VAL A 148 3.27 22.62 -4.06
CA VAL A 148 3.71 21.34 -4.63
C VAL A 148 5.18 21.19 -4.32
N PRO A 149 5.61 20.09 -3.69
CA PRO A 149 7.02 19.89 -3.30
C PRO A 149 7.90 19.52 -4.51
N THR A 150 7.79 20.28 -5.60
CA THR A 150 8.57 20.08 -6.83
C THR A 150 10.03 20.38 -6.61
N GLU A 151 10.38 21.40 -5.81
CA GLU A 151 11.79 21.72 -5.56
C GLU A 151 12.48 20.61 -4.76
N GLU A 152 11.80 20.04 -3.76
CA GLU A 152 12.29 18.91 -2.97
C GLU A 152 12.44 17.66 -3.84
N ALA A 153 11.44 17.35 -4.65
CA ALA A 153 11.47 16.20 -5.55
C ALA A 153 12.55 16.34 -6.63
N ASP A 154 12.68 17.51 -7.26
CA ASP A 154 13.72 17.81 -8.25
C ASP A 154 15.11 17.69 -7.64
N SER A 155 15.31 18.28 -6.45
CA SER A 155 16.56 18.21 -5.70
C SER A 155 16.93 16.76 -5.35
N ALA A 156 15.96 15.99 -4.86
CA ALA A 156 16.15 14.58 -4.53
C ALA A 156 16.47 13.72 -5.77
N TYR A 157 15.79 13.98 -6.89
CA TYR A 157 16.05 13.32 -8.18
C TYR A 157 17.48 13.61 -8.67
N LEU A 158 17.86 14.90 -8.75
CA LEU A 158 19.18 15.31 -9.21
C LEU A 158 20.29 14.76 -8.30
N ALA A 159 20.10 14.82 -6.98
CA ALA A 159 21.06 14.27 -6.01
C ALA A 159 21.21 12.75 -6.14
N ALA A 160 20.12 12.03 -6.42
CA ALA A 160 20.14 10.58 -6.62
C ALA A 160 20.88 10.21 -7.91
N VAL A 161 20.65 10.94 -9.00
CA VAL A 161 21.38 10.78 -10.27
C VAL A 161 22.86 11.05 -10.06
N GLU A 162 23.23 12.19 -9.48
CA GLU A 162 24.63 12.55 -9.22
C GLU A 162 25.33 11.51 -8.34
N ARG A 163 24.64 10.96 -7.32
CA ARG A 163 25.19 9.92 -6.46
C ARG A 163 25.39 8.59 -7.20
N ALA A 164 24.48 8.22 -8.09
CA ALA A 164 24.63 7.06 -8.95
C ALA A 164 25.84 7.23 -9.89
N GLU A 165 25.99 8.40 -10.50
CA GLU A 165 27.12 8.75 -11.37
C GLU A 165 28.46 8.72 -10.63
N LYS A 166 28.55 9.33 -9.45
CA LYS A 166 29.72 9.25 -8.56
C LYS A 166 30.06 7.81 -8.16
N SER A 167 29.07 6.93 -8.15
CA SER A 167 29.26 5.50 -7.88
C SER A 167 29.70 4.71 -9.14
N GLY A 168 29.91 5.39 -10.27
CA GLY A 168 30.39 4.83 -11.54
C GLY A 168 29.29 4.24 -12.42
N TYR A 169 28.04 4.68 -12.26
CA TYR A 169 26.98 4.41 -13.24
C TYR A 169 26.99 5.51 -14.32
N GLU A 170 26.77 5.13 -15.57
CA GLU A 170 26.74 6.06 -16.69
C GLU A 170 25.32 6.12 -17.29
N PRO A 171 24.81 7.30 -17.68
CA PRO A 171 23.51 7.41 -18.32
C PRO A 171 23.42 6.58 -19.60
N VAL A 172 22.29 5.89 -19.79
CA VAL A 172 22.00 5.15 -21.03
C VAL A 172 21.35 6.12 -22.02
N ALA A 173 22.04 6.40 -23.13
CA ALA A 173 21.56 7.29 -24.18
C ALA A 173 20.15 6.87 -24.67
N GLY A 174 19.22 7.82 -24.73
CA GLY A 174 17.83 7.60 -25.17
C GLY A 174 16.83 7.28 -24.06
N ASN A 175 17.28 7.00 -22.83
CA ASN A 175 16.42 6.74 -21.66
C ASN A 175 16.54 7.85 -20.60
N GLN A 176 16.80 9.08 -21.06
CA GLN A 176 16.89 10.25 -20.22
C GLN A 176 15.81 11.25 -20.62
N THR A 177 14.91 11.53 -19.68
CA THR A 177 13.93 12.59 -19.76
C THR A 177 14.18 13.55 -18.59
N PRO A 178 13.56 14.75 -18.58
CA PRO A 178 13.68 15.67 -17.45
C PRO A 178 13.31 15.04 -16.10
N ARG A 179 12.46 13.99 -16.12
CA ARG A 179 11.89 13.36 -14.92
C ARG A 179 12.27 11.89 -14.74
N ALA A 180 13.10 11.32 -15.61
CA ALA A 180 13.51 9.93 -15.49
C ALA A 180 14.86 9.68 -16.17
N THR A 181 15.74 8.94 -15.50
CA THR A 181 17.04 8.55 -16.02
C THR A 181 17.29 7.07 -15.74
N LEU A 182 17.73 6.34 -16.76
CA LEU A 182 18.32 5.02 -16.60
C LEU A 182 19.84 5.12 -16.66
N LEU A 183 20.53 4.65 -15.62
CA LEU A 183 21.99 4.57 -15.55
C LEU A 183 22.47 3.12 -15.47
N ARG A 184 23.67 2.86 -16.00
CA ARG A 184 24.26 1.51 -16.13
C ARG A 184 25.70 1.46 -15.64
N LYS A 185 26.04 0.36 -14.95
CA LYS A 185 27.40 -0.01 -14.54
C LYS A 185 27.63 -1.51 -14.82
N GLY A 186 28.22 -1.81 -15.97
CA GLY A 186 28.36 -3.20 -16.44
C GLY A 186 26.99 -3.86 -16.65
N ARG A 187 26.70 -4.94 -15.91
CA ARG A 187 25.41 -5.66 -15.92
C ARG A 187 24.38 -5.13 -14.92
N ARG A 188 24.73 -4.13 -14.12
CA ARG A 188 23.82 -3.52 -13.14
C ARG A 188 23.29 -2.21 -13.68
N CYS A 189 22.00 -1.98 -13.48
CA CYS A 189 21.37 -0.70 -13.81
C CYS A 189 20.66 -0.12 -12.60
N VAL A 190 20.46 1.18 -12.65
CA VAL A 190 19.65 1.96 -11.72
C VAL A 190 18.74 2.84 -12.55
N TYR A 191 17.44 2.68 -12.37
CA TYR A 191 16.43 3.59 -12.87
C TYR A 191 16.05 4.55 -11.77
N ILE A 192 15.93 5.84 -12.07
CA ILE A 192 15.51 6.89 -11.14
C ILE A 192 14.46 7.72 -11.87
N ALA A 193 13.30 7.94 -11.26
CA ALA A 193 12.25 8.76 -11.85
C ALA A 193 11.42 9.51 -10.82
N GLU A 194 11.09 10.76 -11.14
CA GLU A 194 10.06 11.54 -10.48
C GLU A 194 8.67 11.14 -11.02
N ARG A 195 7.69 11.03 -10.13
CA ARG A 195 6.32 10.61 -10.43
C ARG A 195 5.32 11.40 -9.59
N ASP A 196 4.23 11.81 -10.23
CA ASP A 196 3.01 12.17 -9.51
C ASP A 196 2.39 10.90 -8.90
N VAL A 197 1.91 11.00 -7.66
CA VAL A 197 1.32 9.87 -6.92
C VAL A 197 -0.14 10.13 -6.56
N LEU A 198 -0.94 9.05 -6.47
CA LEU A 198 -2.41 9.10 -6.31
C LEU A 198 -2.88 9.83 -5.03
N GLY A 199 -2.02 10.00 -4.02
CA GLY A 199 -2.27 10.83 -2.83
C GLY A 199 -2.08 12.33 -3.08
N GLU A 200 -2.14 12.76 -4.34
CA GLU A 200 -1.80 14.10 -4.80
C GLU A 200 -0.40 14.55 -4.35
N GLY A 201 0.57 13.65 -4.14
CA GLY A 201 1.96 14.00 -3.79
C GLY A 201 2.90 13.98 -5.00
N VAL A 202 4.19 14.28 -4.77
CA VAL A 202 5.28 13.99 -5.72
C VAL A 202 6.20 12.97 -5.09
N ALA A 203 6.67 12.00 -5.88
CA ALA A 203 7.56 10.95 -5.43
C ALA A 203 8.78 10.82 -6.34
N VAL A 204 9.92 10.45 -5.78
CA VAL A 204 11.08 9.98 -6.53
C VAL A 204 11.27 8.50 -6.25
N VAL A 205 11.27 7.69 -7.29
CA VAL A 205 11.40 6.24 -7.25
C VAL A 205 12.74 5.83 -7.82
N SER A 206 13.39 4.87 -7.19
CA SER A 206 14.56 4.20 -7.74
C SER A 206 14.38 2.69 -7.80
N ALA A 207 14.79 2.09 -8.91
CA ALA A 207 14.86 0.64 -9.08
C ALA A 207 16.28 0.23 -9.47
N ARG A 208 16.90 -0.68 -8.72
CA ARG A 208 18.28 -1.14 -8.95
C ARG A 208 18.38 -2.65 -9.00
N GLY A 209 19.23 -3.16 -9.89
CA GLY A 209 19.43 -4.60 -10.05
C GLY A 209 20.12 -4.95 -11.37
N ASN A 210 19.84 -6.14 -11.89
CA ASN A 210 20.21 -6.51 -13.26
C ASN A 210 19.52 -5.56 -14.25
N CYS A 211 20.23 -5.12 -15.28
CA CYS A 211 19.70 -4.21 -16.30
C CYS A 211 18.41 -4.70 -16.95
N GLU A 212 18.31 -5.97 -17.30
CA GLU A 212 17.12 -6.52 -17.95
C GLU A 212 15.85 -6.36 -17.06
N ALA A 213 15.98 -6.69 -15.78
CA ALA A 213 14.91 -6.54 -14.79
C ALA A 213 14.57 -5.08 -14.48
N VAL A 214 15.57 -4.19 -14.47
CA VAL A 214 15.36 -2.75 -14.24
C VAL A 214 14.69 -2.10 -15.46
N GLU A 215 15.06 -2.47 -16.68
CA GLU A 215 14.43 -2.01 -17.91
C GLU A 215 12.98 -2.52 -18.03
N GLU A 216 12.72 -3.77 -17.64
CA GLU A 216 11.36 -4.31 -17.54
C GLU A 216 10.50 -3.49 -16.57
N PHE A 217 11.01 -3.21 -15.36
CA PHE A 217 10.33 -2.37 -14.38
C PHE A 217 10.08 -0.96 -14.89
N ALA A 218 11.09 -0.32 -15.48
CA ALA A 218 10.98 1.01 -16.05
C ALA A 218 9.89 1.04 -17.13
N ARG A 219 9.84 0.05 -18.03
CA ARG A 219 8.82 -0.04 -19.07
C ARG A 219 7.39 -0.17 -18.49
N ILE A 220 7.20 -1.01 -17.48
CA ILE A 220 5.89 -1.24 -16.85
C ILE A 220 5.41 0.01 -16.10
N ARG A 221 6.32 0.74 -15.45
CA ARG A 221 6.00 1.88 -14.58
C ARG A 221 6.15 3.25 -15.25
N SER A 222 6.46 3.28 -16.55
CA SER A 222 6.59 4.52 -17.33
C SER A 222 5.37 4.92 -18.15
N GLY A 223 4.39 4.02 -18.28
CA GLY A 223 3.07 4.33 -18.86
C GLY A 223 2.11 4.86 -17.81
#